data_AF-A0A9X7XRP0-F1
#
_entry.id   AF-A0A9X7XRP0-F1
#
_cell.length_a   1.000
_cell.length_b   1.000
_cell.length_c   1.000
_cell.angle_alpha   90.00
_cell.angle_beta   90.00
_cell.angle_gamma   90.00
#
_symmetry.space_group_name_H-M   'P 1'
#
loop_
_entity.id
_entity.type
_entity.pdbx_description
1 polymer ?
#
loop_
_entity_poly.entity_id
_entity_poly.type
_entity_poly.pdbx_seq_one_letter_code
_entity_poly.pdbx_strand_id
1 'polypeptide(L)'
;MISFRYHLITLAAVFVALGVGILLGGTAGHPWFSEGAQEILAKMEAKYDRALKSNHDLKQQINRLLQEVEQRNQEVVHMMAMRYGNDLAGKKVYVWQDTDKEAKEITRLMHSVGINVVAYERGGTWEDGLLLVVAGQPPPWLEQRAGTGKWLLVEQVPDSLAKQWALLEKVQQTMTEMRVAREKS
;
A
#
# COMPACT_ATOMS: atom_id res chain seq x y z
N MET A 1 -81.57 10.91 35.65
CA MET A 1 -81.53 9.47 35.36
C MET A 1 -80.33 9.19 34.48
N ILE A 2 -79.24 8.63 35.03
CA ILE A 2 -78.12 8.15 34.20
C ILE A 2 -78.68 7.02 33.33
N SER A 3 -78.67 7.21 32.02
CA SER A 3 -79.24 6.27 31.05
C SER A 3 -78.53 4.91 31.13
N PHE A 4 -79.27 3.80 31.02
CA PHE A 4 -78.77 2.42 31.00
C PHE A 4 -77.52 2.19 30.12
N ARG A 5 -77.39 2.97 29.05
CA ARG A 5 -76.20 3.01 28.16
C ARG A 5 -74.89 3.30 28.90
N TYR A 6 -74.90 4.17 29.91
CA TYR A 6 -73.70 4.50 30.70
C TYR A 6 -73.22 3.32 31.55
N HIS A 7 -74.14 2.52 32.09
CA HIS A 7 -73.79 1.32 32.89
C HIS A 7 -73.18 0.23 32.01
N LEU A 8 -73.69 0.04 30.79
CA LEU A 8 -73.11 -0.89 29.82
C LEU A 8 -71.69 -0.50 29.39
N ILE A 9 -71.44 0.79 29.14
CA ILE A 9 -70.13 1.29 28.73
C ILE A 9 -69.10 1.15 29.86
N THR A 10 -69.48 1.46 31.10
CA THR A 10 -68.58 1.31 32.25
C THR A 10 -68.27 -0.17 32.56
N LEU A 11 -69.27 -1.05 32.45
CA LEU A 11 -69.05 -2.49 32.63
C LEU A 11 -68.10 -3.05 31.55
N ALA A 12 -68.30 -2.67 30.28
CA ALA A 12 -67.41 -3.06 29.19
C ALA A 12 -65.99 -2.53 29.41
N ALA A 13 -65.83 -1.28 29.86
CA ALA A 13 -64.52 -0.69 30.16
C ALA A 13 -63.79 -1.43 31.28
N VAL A 14 -64.50 -1.85 32.34
CA VAL A 14 -63.92 -2.64 33.43
C VAL A 14 -63.45 -4.01 32.93
N PHE A 15 -64.26 -4.70 32.11
CA PHE A 15 -63.87 -5.99 31.54
C PHE A 15 -62.67 -5.89 30.59
N VAL A 16 -62.61 -4.83 29.78
CA VAL A 16 -61.45 -4.57 28.90
C VAL A 16 -60.21 -4.27 29.73
N ALA A 17 -60.31 -3.42 30.76
CA ALA A 17 -59.18 -3.13 31.65
C ALA A 17 -58.66 -4.39 32.36
N LEU A 18 -59.57 -5.27 32.81
CA LEU A 18 -59.22 -6.53 33.45
C LEU A 18 -58.57 -7.51 32.47
N GLY A 19 -59.13 -7.64 31.27
CA GLY A 19 -58.57 -8.47 30.21
C GLY A 19 -57.17 -8.03 29.77
N VAL A 20 -56.98 -6.71 29.57
CA VAL A 20 -55.68 -6.12 29.24
C VAL A 20 -54.69 -6.26 30.41
N GLY A 21 -55.15 -6.06 31.65
CA GLY A 21 -54.34 -6.23 32.85
C GLY A 21 -53.82 -7.67 33.03
N ILE A 22 -54.65 -8.68 32.76
CA ILE A 22 -54.25 -10.09 32.81
C ILE A 22 -53.33 -10.45 31.65
N LEU A 23 -53.59 -9.96 30.43
CA LEU A 23 -52.72 -10.19 29.27
C LEU A 23 -51.32 -9.63 29.49
N LEU A 24 -51.21 -8.40 29.97
CA LEU A 24 -49.92 -7.75 30.24
C LEU A 24 -49.25 -8.35 31.49
N GLY A 25 -50.01 -8.63 32.55
CA GLY A 25 -49.48 -9.24 33.78
C GLY A 25 -49.04 -10.69 33.61
N GLY A 26 -49.74 -11.48 32.79
CA GLY A 26 -49.41 -12.88 32.51
C GLY A 26 -48.26 -13.09 31.53
N THR A 27 -48.04 -12.13 30.62
CA THR A 27 -46.93 -12.16 29.65
C THR A 27 -45.62 -11.64 30.23
N ALA A 28 -45.67 -10.69 31.17
CA ALA A 28 -44.48 -10.17 31.85
C ALA A 28 -43.81 -11.18 32.80
N GLY A 29 -44.51 -12.24 33.21
CA GLY A 29 -44.02 -13.24 34.17
C GLY A 29 -43.54 -14.57 33.57
N HIS A 30 -43.50 -14.73 32.24
CA HIS A 30 -43.15 -16.02 31.62
C HIS A 30 -41.62 -16.20 31.40
N PRO A 31 -41.00 -17.29 31.90
CA PRO A 31 -39.56 -17.57 31.78
C PRO A 31 -39.06 -17.74 30.33
N TRP A 32 -39.96 -17.95 29.38
CA TRP A 32 -39.65 -18.00 27.94
C TRP A 32 -38.97 -16.72 27.42
N PHE A 33 -39.31 -15.55 27.98
CA PHE A 33 -38.69 -14.29 27.54
C PHE A 33 -37.25 -14.13 28.03
N SER A 34 -36.94 -14.60 29.25
CA SER A 34 -35.57 -14.59 29.79
C SER A 34 -34.68 -15.59 29.06
N GLU A 35 -35.17 -16.79 28.75
CA GLU A 35 -34.39 -17.82 28.04
C GLU A 35 -34.05 -17.38 26.62
N GLY A 36 -35.01 -16.80 25.89
CA GLY A 36 -34.77 -16.28 24.54
C GLY A 36 -33.77 -15.12 24.50
N ALA A 37 -33.83 -14.20 25.47
CA ALA A 37 -32.87 -13.09 25.56
C ALA A 37 -31.44 -13.60 25.85
N GLN A 38 -31.31 -14.61 26.72
CA GLN A 38 -30.03 -15.18 27.11
C GLN A 38 -29.39 -15.99 25.98
N GLU A 39 -30.20 -16.71 25.19
CA GLU A 39 -29.73 -17.42 23.99
C GLU A 39 -29.24 -16.46 22.89
N ILE A 40 -29.92 -15.31 22.72
CA ILE A 40 -29.51 -14.27 21.76
C ILE A 40 -28.19 -13.63 22.19
N LEU A 41 -28.03 -13.33 23.49
CA LEU A 41 -26.78 -12.81 24.04
C LEU A 41 -25.62 -13.80 23.85
N ALA A 42 -25.82 -15.08 24.15
CA ALA A 42 -24.81 -16.12 23.95
C ALA A 42 -24.40 -16.26 22.46
N LYS A 43 -25.36 -16.15 21.53
CA LYS A 43 -25.06 -16.16 20.08
C LYS A 43 -24.30 -14.91 19.63
N MET A 44 -24.56 -13.76 20.23
CA MET A 44 -23.84 -12.51 19.93
C MET A 44 -22.41 -12.54 20.48
N GLU A 45 -22.23 -13.01 21.71
CA GLU A 45 -20.92 -13.20 22.33
C GLU A 45 -20.06 -14.17 21.51
N ALA A 46 -20.62 -15.33 21.12
CA ALA A 46 -19.93 -16.28 20.26
C ALA A 46 -19.57 -15.72 18.86
N LYS A 47 -20.40 -14.84 18.28
CA LYS A 47 -20.08 -14.15 17.01
C LYS A 47 -18.98 -13.12 17.20
N TYR A 48 -19.01 -12.38 18.31
CA TYR A 48 -18.02 -11.37 18.65
C TYR A 48 -16.65 -12.00 18.87
N ASP A 49 -16.58 -13.09 19.63
CA ASP A 49 -15.33 -13.83 19.86
C ASP A 49 -14.75 -14.41 18.57
N ARG A 50 -15.60 -14.96 17.69
CA ARG A 50 -15.14 -15.41 16.36
C ARG A 50 -14.62 -14.25 15.52
N ALA A 51 -15.28 -13.09 15.54
CA ALA A 51 -14.84 -11.92 14.81
C ALA A 51 -13.49 -11.40 15.34
N LEU A 52 -13.30 -11.35 16.66
CA LEU A 52 -12.04 -10.98 17.29
C LEU A 52 -10.91 -11.97 16.94
N LYS A 53 -11.18 -13.27 17.02
CA LYS A 53 -10.20 -14.30 16.66
C LYS A 53 -9.80 -14.23 15.19
N SER A 54 -10.77 -14.10 14.29
CA SER A 54 -10.53 -13.91 12.86
C SER A 54 -9.69 -12.65 12.59
N ASN A 55 -9.98 -11.54 13.26
CA ASN A 55 -9.20 -10.31 13.13
C ASN A 55 -7.75 -10.50 13.59
N HIS A 56 -7.54 -11.22 14.70
CA HIS A 56 -6.21 -11.54 15.20
C HIS A 56 -5.44 -12.44 14.22
N ASP A 57 -6.08 -13.49 13.70
CA ASP A 57 -5.48 -14.41 12.73
C ASP A 57 -5.15 -13.69 11.41
N LEU A 58 -6.00 -12.78 10.95
CA LEU A 58 -5.75 -11.93 9.78
C LEU A 58 -4.55 -11.01 10.00
N LYS A 59 -4.46 -10.34 11.16
CA LYS A 59 -3.31 -9.51 11.51
C LYS A 59 -2.01 -10.31 11.55
N GLN A 60 -2.05 -11.52 12.11
CA GLN A 60 -0.89 -12.40 12.12
C GLN A 60 -0.48 -12.83 10.71
N GLN A 61 -1.44 -13.16 9.84
CA GLN A 61 -1.15 -13.49 8.44
C GLN A 61 -0.51 -12.32 7.68
N ILE A 62 -1.06 -11.11 7.84
CA ILE A 62 -0.48 -9.90 7.24
C ILE A 62 0.96 -9.69 7.71
N ASN A 63 1.22 -9.80 9.01
CA ASN A 63 2.57 -9.63 9.55
C ASN A 63 3.56 -10.68 9.01
N ARG A 64 3.13 -11.94 8.87
CA ARG A 64 3.96 -13.00 8.28
C ARG A 64 4.26 -12.72 6.80
N LEU A 65 3.24 -12.34 6.03
CA LEU A 65 3.40 -11.97 4.62
C LEU A 65 4.35 -10.79 4.44
N LEU A 66 4.24 -9.75 5.28
CA LEU A 66 5.14 -8.60 5.26
C LEU A 66 6.59 -9.02 5.55
N GLN A 67 6.81 -9.89 6.53
CA GLN A 67 8.15 -10.41 6.84
C GLN A 67 8.72 -11.27 5.70
N GLU A 68 7.90 -12.11 5.06
CA GLU A 68 8.35 -12.94 3.94
C GLU A 68 8.72 -12.08 2.72
N VAL A 69 7.93 -11.05 2.43
CA VAL A 69 8.24 -10.07 1.38
C VAL A 69 9.55 -9.36 1.68
N GLU A 70 9.77 -8.90 2.92
CA GLU A 70 11.01 -8.23 3.30
C GLU A 70 12.23 -9.14 3.16
N GLN A 71 12.15 -10.40 3.59
CA GLN A 71 13.23 -11.38 3.41
C GLN A 71 13.54 -11.62 1.93
N ARG A 72 12.51 -11.85 1.10
CA ARG A 72 12.68 -12.01 -0.35
C ARG A 72 13.31 -10.77 -0.98
N ASN A 73 12.91 -9.59 -0.53
CA ASN A 73 13.46 -8.33 -1.02
C ASN A 73 14.97 -8.23 -0.73
N GLN A 74 15.41 -8.62 0.47
CA GLN A 74 16.82 -8.59 0.86
C GLN A 74 17.67 -9.57 0.03
N GLU A 75 17.16 -10.77 -0.23
CA GLU A 75 17.84 -11.74 -1.11
C GLU A 75 18.01 -11.19 -2.53
N VAL A 76 16.96 -10.56 -3.07
CA VAL A 76 17.01 -9.95 -4.41
C VAL A 76 18.02 -8.80 -4.46
N VAL A 77 18.03 -7.92 -3.46
CA VAL A 77 19.03 -6.83 -3.37
C VAL A 77 20.46 -7.37 -3.28
N HIS A 78 20.67 -8.45 -2.52
CA HIS A 78 21.98 -9.09 -2.41
C HIS A 78 22.44 -9.70 -3.75
N MET A 79 21.53 -10.37 -4.46
CA MET A 79 21.80 -10.88 -5.82
C MET A 79 22.10 -9.75 -6.81
N MET A 80 21.37 -8.63 -6.74
CA MET A 80 21.64 -7.43 -7.55
C MET A 80 23.04 -6.89 -7.29
N ALA A 81 23.43 -6.75 -6.02
CA ALA A 81 24.75 -6.27 -5.63
C ALA A 81 25.87 -7.22 -6.09
N MET A 82 25.67 -8.54 -6.00
CA MET A 82 26.66 -9.50 -6.53
C MET A 82 26.79 -9.44 -8.05
N ARG A 83 25.68 -9.35 -8.78
CA ARG A 83 25.70 -9.39 -10.25
C ARG A 83 26.24 -8.10 -10.86
N TYR A 84 25.86 -6.96 -10.31
CA TYR A 84 26.20 -5.66 -10.88
C TYR A 84 27.32 -4.94 -10.14
N GLY A 85 27.64 -5.33 -8.91
CA GLY A 85 28.66 -4.65 -8.10
C GLY A 85 30.02 -4.58 -8.78
N ASN A 86 30.50 -5.65 -9.41
CA ASN A 86 31.79 -5.61 -10.11
C ASN A 86 31.78 -4.75 -11.37
N ASP A 87 30.65 -4.67 -12.06
CA ASP A 87 30.53 -3.94 -13.34
C ASP A 87 30.12 -2.48 -13.14
N LEU A 88 29.43 -2.14 -12.05
CA LEU A 88 28.88 -0.80 -11.79
C LEU A 88 29.59 -0.05 -10.65
N ALA A 89 30.36 -0.73 -9.79
CA ALA A 89 31.05 -0.06 -8.69
C ALA A 89 32.04 0.99 -9.20
N GLY A 90 32.00 2.18 -8.57
CA GLY A 90 32.87 3.31 -8.88
C GLY A 90 32.53 4.06 -10.16
N LYS A 91 31.52 3.60 -10.93
CA LYS A 91 31.04 4.33 -12.10
C LYS A 91 30.23 5.55 -11.67
N LYS A 92 30.34 6.64 -12.44
CA LYS A 92 29.62 7.88 -12.21
C LYS A 92 28.30 7.90 -12.96
N VAL A 93 27.23 8.20 -12.25
CA VAL A 93 25.90 8.43 -12.81
C VAL A 93 25.41 9.80 -12.36
N TYR A 94 25.05 10.62 -13.32
CA TYR A 94 24.45 11.93 -13.09
C TYR A 94 22.94 11.78 -13.02
N VAL A 95 22.27 12.46 -12.09
CA VAL A 95 20.80 12.40 -11.95
C VAL A 95 20.24 13.80 -12.08
N TRP A 96 19.38 13.99 -13.08
CA TRP A 96 18.53 15.16 -13.21
C TRP A 96 17.08 14.75 -12.92
N GLN A 97 16.37 15.56 -12.14
CA GLN A 97 14.98 15.31 -11.78
C GLN A 97 14.12 16.51 -12.16
N ASP A 98 12.88 16.24 -12.57
CA ASP A 98 11.87 17.27 -12.73
C ASP A 98 11.37 17.76 -11.36
N THR A 99 10.85 18.98 -11.30
CA THR A 99 10.46 19.67 -10.05
C THR A 99 9.40 18.88 -9.26
N ASP A 100 8.58 18.11 -9.96
CA ASP A 100 7.49 17.31 -9.39
C ASP A 100 7.86 15.87 -9.01
N LYS A 101 9.13 15.46 -9.20
CA LYS A 101 9.58 14.08 -8.94
C LYS A 101 10.79 14.03 -8.02
N GLU A 102 10.70 13.24 -6.96
CA GLU A 102 11.84 12.98 -6.08
C GLU A 102 12.69 11.81 -6.60
N ALA A 103 13.98 12.03 -6.88
CA ALA A 103 14.90 10.96 -7.30
C ALA A 103 15.61 10.27 -6.12
N LYS A 104 15.23 10.56 -4.86
CA LYS A 104 15.91 10.03 -3.66
C LYS A 104 15.99 8.50 -3.63
N GLU A 105 14.92 7.82 -4.08
CA GLU A 105 14.89 6.36 -4.15
C GLU A 105 15.87 5.80 -5.18
N ILE A 106 15.98 6.45 -6.34
CA ILE A 106 16.95 6.08 -7.39
C ILE A 106 18.37 6.31 -6.88
N THR A 107 18.64 7.43 -6.22
CA THR A 107 19.95 7.70 -5.61
C THR A 107 20.33 6.61 -4.60
N ARG A 108 19.39 6.21 -3.73
CA ARG A 108 19.61 5.15 -2.74
C ARG A 108 19.89 3.79 -3.40
N LEU A 109 19.13 3.43 -4.44
CA LEU A 109 19.32 2.21 -5.21
C LEU A 109 20.69 2.17 -5.90
N MET A 110 21.12 3.28 -6.50
CA MET A 110 22.40 3.35 -7.20
C MET A 110 23.57 3.29 -6.20
N HIS A 111 23.43 3.93 -5.04
CA HIS A 111 24.43 3.81 -3.98
C HIS A 111 24.55 2.38 -3.42
N SER A 112 23.45 1.63 -3.32
CA SER A 112 23.50 0.26 -2.77
C SER A 112 24.27 -0.72 -3.66
N VAL A 113 24.39 -0.42 -4.96
CA VAL A 113 25.22 -1.19 -5.92
C VAL A 113 26.61 -0.58 -6.14
N GLY A 114 27.00 0.45 -5.37
CA GLY A 114 28.33 1.05 -5.42
C GLY A 114 28.54 2.09 -6.52
N ILE A 115 27.47 2.58 -7.16
CA ILE A 115 27.54 3.65 -8.15
C ILE A 115 27.72 4.99 -7.43
N ASN A 116 28.57 5.85 -7.98
CA ASN A 116 28.72 7.22 -7.52
C ASN A 116 27.66 8.11 -8.19
N VAL A 117 26.68 8.56 -7.41
CA VAL A 117 25.58 9.39 -7.89
C VAL A 117 25.91 10.87 -7.71
N VAL A 118 25.86 11.63 -8.80
CA VAL A 118 26.08 13.08 -8.79
C VAL A 118 24.80 13.78 -9.22
N ALA A 119 24.31 14.75 -8.44
CA ALA A 119 23.19 15.56 -8.86
C ALA A 119 23.61 16.42 -10.06
N TYR A 120 22.83 16.40 -11.14
CA TYR A 120 23.10 17.20 -12.32
C TYR A 120 22.46 18.59 -12.18
N GLU A 121 23.31 19.61 -12.11
CA GLU A 121 22.88 21.00 -12.18
C GLU A 121 22.85 21.48 -13.65
N ARG A 122 21.81 22.26 -13.98
CA ARG A 122 21.56 22.71 -15.35
C ARG A 122 22.75 23.55 -15.86
N GLY A 123 23.52 23.00 -16.79
CA GLY A 123 24.70 23.64 -17.39
C GLY A 123 25.99 22.84 -17.28
N GLY A 124 26.02 21.79 -16.43
CA GLY A 124 27.16 20.89 -16.30
C GLY A 124 27.39 19.98 -17.52
N THR A 125 28.47 19.21 -17.48
CA THR A 125 28.77 18.13 -18.43
C THR A 125 28.68 16.78 -17.72
N TRP A 126 28.28 15.74 -18.46
CA TRP A 126 28.22 14.36 -17.96
C TRP A 126 29.01 13.42 -18.87
N GLU A 127 29.98 13.95 -19.62
CA GLU A 127 30.79 13.20 -20.58
C GLU A 127 31.52 12.03 -19.93
N ASP A 128 31.87 12.10 -18.65
CA ASP A 128 32.56 11.05 -17.91
C ASP A 128 31.62 9.96 -17.34
N GLY A 129 30.30 10.07 -17.57
CA GLY A 129 29.31 9.15 -17.01
C GLY A 129 28.00 9.05 -17.79
N LEU A 130 26.99 8.43 -17.17
CA LEU A 130 25.64 8.31 -17.71
C LEU A 130 24.72 9.32 -17.03
N LEU A 131 23.89 10.04 -17.80
CA LEU A 131 22.85 10.91 -17.23
C LEU A 131 21.49 10.18 -17.15
N LEU A 132 20.94 10.07 -15.94
CA LEU A 132 19.57 9.65 -15.69
C LEU A 132 18.65 10.87 -15.63
N VAL A 133 17.59 10.85 -16.43
CA VAL A 133 16.60 11.91 -16.53
C VAL A 133 15.30 11.41 -15.93
N VAL A 134 14.98 11.85 -14.70
CA VAL A 134 13.78 11.43 -13.97
C VAL A 134 12.66 12.43 -14.25
N ALA A 135 11.94 12.21 -15.36
CA ALA A 135 10.89 13.09 -15.85
C ALA A 135 9.86 12.32 -16.67
N GLY A 136 8.62 12.83 -16.77
CA GLY A 136 7.60 12.20 -17.62
C GLY A 136 7.91 12.25 -19.12
N GLN A 137 8.69 13.25 -19.54
CA GLN A 137 9.18 13.42 -20.90
C GLN A 137 10.62 13.94 -20.85
N PRO A 138 11.45 13.65 -21.88
CA PRO A 138 12.80 14.19 -21.94
C PRO A 138 12.73 15.72 -22.07
N PRO A 139 13.53 16.46 -21.29
CA PRO A 139 13.46 17.91 -21.33
C PRO A 139 14.10 18.44 -22.64
N PRO A 140 13.58 19.54 -23.21
CA PRO A 140 13.98 20.01 -24.55
C PRO A 140 15.46 20.45 -24.65
N TRP A 141 16.09 20.81 -23.53
CA TRP A 141 17.53 21.13 -23.49
C TRP A 141 18.43 19.91 -23.74
N LEU A 142 17.90 18.69 -23.53
CA LEU A 142 18.62 17.44 -23.72
C LEU A 142 18.77 17.11 -25.21
N GLU A 143 17.75 17.42 -26.02
CA GLU A 143 17.78 17.21 -27.47
C GLU A 143 18.87 18.06 -28.13
N GLN A 144 19.06 19.28 -27.64
CA GLN A 144 20.12 20.19 -28.11
C GLN A 144 21.53 19.72 -27.72
N ARG A 145 21.64 18.82 -26.73
CA ARG A 145 22.91 18.29 -26.20
C ARG A 145 23.03 16.77 -26.34
N ALA A 146 22.27 16.16 -27.24
CA ALA A 146 22.27 14.71 -27.45
C ALA A 146 23.63 14.14 -27.89
N GLY A 147 24.56 14.99 -28.36
CA GLY A 147 25.92 14.61 -28.73
C GLY A 147 26.96 14.65 -27.60
N THR A 148 26.63 15.24 -26.44
CA THR A 148 27.58 15.47 -25.34
C THR A 148 27.76 14.25 -24.43
N GLY A 149 26.86 13.26 -24.49
CA GLY A 149 26.96 12.07 -23.67
C GLY A 149 25.71 11.22 -23.75
N LYS A 150 25.80 9.97 -23.31
CA LYS A 150 24.62 9.09 -23.24
C LYS A 150 23.74 9.50 -22.06
N TRP A 151 22.44 9.35 -22.25
CA TRP A 151 21.44 9.62 -21.24
C TRP A 151 20.34 8.56 -21.31
N LEU A 152 19.60 8.39 -20.22
CA LEU A 152 18.51 7.44 -20.11
C LEU A 152 17.32 8.10 -19.41
N LEU A 153 16.15 8.02 -20.04
CA LEU A 153 14.90 8.51 -19.47
C LEU A 153 14.34 7.51 -18.46
N VAL A 154 13.99 8.02 -17.28
CA VAL A 154 13.30 7.30 -16.22
C VAL A 154 11.94 7.97 -16.02
N GLU A 155 10.94 7.48 -16.75
CA GLU A 155 9.59 8.05 -16.76
C GLU A 155 8.91 7.98 -15.39
N GLN A 156 9.17 6.91 -14.64
CA GLN A 156 8.60 6.68 -13.33
C GLN A 156 9.69 6.23 -12.37
N VAL A 157 9.66 6.78 -11.15
CA VAL A 157 10.50 6.29 -10.07
C VAL A 157 10.11 4.83 -9.79
N PRO A 158 11.07 3.90 -9.71
CA PRO A 158 10.76 2.49 -9.56
C PRO A 158 10.06 2.16 -8.23
N ASP A 159 8.75 1.94 -8.29
CA ASP A 159 7.87 1.58 -7.17
C ASP A 159 7.97 0.11 -6.71
N SER A 160 8.76 -0.70 -7.42
CA SER A 160 8.85 -2.14 -7.22
C SER A 160 10.24 -2.67 -7.56
N LEU A 161 10.66 -3.75 -6.90
CA LEU A 161 11.97 -4.37 -7.13
C LEU A 161 12.20 -4.80 -8.57
N ALA A 162 11.16 -5.30 -9.25
CA ALA A 162 11.26 -5.69 -10.66
C ALA A 162 11.61 -4.48 -11.54
N LYS A 163 10.99 -3.31 -11.30
CA LYS A 163 11.32 -2.07 -12.00
C LYS A 163 12.70 -1.55 -11.61
N GLN A 164 13.10 -1.69 -10.35
CA GLN A 164 14.45 -1.33 -9.89
C GLN A 164 15.53 -2.16 -10.59
N TRP A 165 15.30 -3.47 -10.74
CA TRP A 165 16.19 -4.36 -11.50
C TRP A 165 16.26 -3.95 -12.96
N ALA A 166 15.11 -3.81 -13.63
CA ALA A 166 15.08 -3.44 -15.05
C ALA A 166 15.81 -2.10 -15.30
N LEU A 167 15.75 -1.16 -14.35
CA LEU A 167 16.52 0.08 -14.43
C LEU A 167 18.04 -0.19 -14.34
N LEU A 168 18.50 -0.95 -13.34
CA LEU A 168 19.92 -1.28 -13.19
C LEU A 168 20.48 -2.04 -14.40
N GLU A 169 19.72 -2.96 -14.96
CA GLU A 169 20.09 -3.70 -16.18
C GLU A 169 20.26 -2.74 -17.37
N LYS A 170 19.29 -1.83 -17.58
CA LYS A 170 19.39 -0.81 -18.64
C LYS A 170 20.58 0.12 -18.43
N VAL A 171 20.86 0.51 -17.18
CA VAL A 171 22.05 1.31 -16.86
C VAL A 171 23.32 0.54 -17.23
N GLN A 172 23.45 -0.72 -16.80
CA GLN A 172 24.61 -1.55 -17.09
C GLN A 172 24.82 -1.79 -18.58
N GLN A 173 23.76 -2.10 -19.33
CA GLN A 173 23.83 -2.24 -20.78
C GLN A 173 24.33 -0.95 -21.44
N THR A 174 23.73 0.19 -21.08
CA THR A 174 24.12 1.50 -21.63
C THR A 174 25.58 1.83 -21.34
N MET A 175 26.04 1.59 -20.10
CA MET A 175 27.42 1.85 -19.71
C MET A 175 28.42 0.90 -20.40
N THR A 176 28.01 -0.34 -20.68
CA THR A 176 28.81 -1.30 -21.44
C THR A 176 28.94 -0.87 -22.91
N GLU A 177 27.84 -0.44 -23.53
CA GLU A 177 27.83 0.13 -24.88
C GLU A 177 28.73 1.37 -24.98
N MET A 178 28.69 2.26 -23.99
CA MET A 178 29.59 3.41 -23.90
C MET A 178 31.06 3.00 -23.85
N ARG A 179 31.41 1.96 -23.07
CA ARG A 179 32.79 1.46 -22.99
C ARG A 179 33.26 0.91 -24.32
N VAL A 180 32.45 0.05 -24.95
CA VAL A 180 32.79 -0.56 -26.25
C VAL A 180 32.92 0.49 -27.35
N ALA A 181 32.08 1.53 -27.34
CA ALA A 181 32.18 2.64 -28.28
C ALA A 181 33.47 3.46 -28.11
N ARG A 182 33.94 3.64 -26.86
CA ARG A 182 35.21 4.33 -26.57
C ARG A 182 36.44 3.50 -26.93
N GLU A 183 36.38 2.18 -26.79
CA GLU A 183 37.50 1.28 -27.13
C GLU A 183 37.68 1.09 -28.65
N LYS A 184 36.67 1.41 -29.45
CA LYS A 184 36.68 1.30 -30.93
C LYS A 184 36.99 2.61 -31.67
N SER A 185 37.11 3.72 -30.95
CA SER A 185 37.45 5.05 -31.50
C SER A 185 38.88 5.43 -31.22
#